data_AF-A0A9P6XQR1-F1
#
_entry.id   AF-A0A9P6XQR1-F1
#
_cell.length_a   1.000
_cell.length_b   1.000
_cell.length_c   1.000
_cell.angle_alpha   90.00
_cell.angle_beta   90.00
_cell.angle_gamma   90.00
#
_symmetry.space_group_name_H-M   'P 1'
#
loop_
_entity.id
_entity.type
_entity.pdbx_description
1 polymer ?
#
loop_
_entity_poly.entity_id
_entity_poly.type
_entity_poly.pdbx_seq_one_letter_code
_entity_poly.pdbx_strand_id
1 'polypeptide(L)'
;MVVAYTAPIPAGPAYLMVGNATLGKTDAGAPLVHCHAAFCRDDGAPLGGHIIPQTSIVGDRPVPVLVTSLEGFELRATYDAETNLRLLQPQGGGNHELA
;
A
#
# COMPACT_ATOMS: atom_id res chain seq x y z
N MET A 1 -9.98 20.20 8.10
CA MET A 1 -10.54 19.23 7.14
C MET A 1 -10.25 17.84 7.68
N VAL A 2 -11.24 16.95 7.74
CA VAL A 2 -11.00 15.56 8.18
C VAL A 2 -11.02 14.68 6.94
N VAL A 3 -9.85 14.14 6.57
CA VAL A 3 -9.76 13.10 5.55
C VAL A 3 -9.91 11.76 6.26
N ALA A 4 -10.83 10.92 5.82
CA ALA A 4 -11.05 9.61 6.41
C ALA A 4 -11.29 8.57 5.31
N TYR A 5 -10.84 7.34 5.57
CA TYR A 5 -11.19 6.20 4.74
C TYR A 5 -12.65 5.80 5.00
N THR A 6 -13.35 5.40 3.94
CA THR A 6 -14.63 4.71 4.09
C THR A 6 -14.40 3.30 4.62
N ALA A 7 -15.48 2.65 5.06
CA ALA A 7 -15.42 1.22 5.35
C ALA A 7 -14.94 0.44 4.11
N PRO A 8 -14.11 -0.60 4.29
CA PRO A 8 -13.73 -1.48 3.19
C PRO A 8 -14.95 -2.12 2.54
N ILE A 9 -14.92 -2.26 1.22
CA ILE A 9 -15.97 -2.93 0.45
C ILE A 9 -15.43 -4.31 0.05
N PRO A 10 -16.07 -5.42 0.49
CA PRO A 10 -15.66 -6.75 0.07
C PRO A 10 -15.81 -6.92 -1.44
N ALA A 11 -14.71 -7.21 -2.12
CA ALA A 11 -14.73 -7.50 -3.56
C ALA A 11 -15.30 -8.88 -3.88
N GLY A 12 -15.17 -9.84 -2.95
CA GLY A 12 -15.35 -11.26 -3.22
C GLY A 12 -14.18 -11.84 -4.01
N PRO A 13 -14.35 -13.01 -4.65
CA PRO A 13 -13.38 -13.53 -5.62
C PRO A 13 -13.15 -12.52 -6.75
N ALA A 14 -11.88 -12.21 -7.03
CA ALA A 14 -11.51 -11.23 -8.03
C ALA A 14 -10.15 -11.56 -8.65
N TYR A 15 -9.90 -10.99 -9.82
CA TYR A 15 -8.67 -11.18 -10.59
C TYR A 15 -7.94 -9.85 -10.75
N LEU A 16 -6.69 -9.81 -10.30
CA LEU A 16 -5.83 -8.65 -10.44
C LEU A 16 -5.46 -8.46 -11.92
N MET A 17 -5.71 -7.28 -12.47
CA MET A 17 -5.28 -6.93 -13.83
C MET A 17 -3.92 -6.20 -13.80
N VAL A 18 -3.80 -5.23 -12.89
CA VAL A 18 -2.56 -4.47 -12.66
C VAL A 18 -2.58 -3.90 -11.24
N GLY A 19 -1.43 -3.81 -10.59
CA GLY A 19 -1.29 -3.22 -9.26
C GLY A 19 0.07 -2.57 -9.07
N ASN A 20 0.10 -1.55 -8.22
CA ASN A 20 1.31 -0.92 -7.72
C ASN A 20 1.29 -1.00 -6.20
N ALA A 21 2.43 -1.36 -5.62
CA ALA A 21 2.56 -1.45 -4.18
C ALA A 21 3.85 -0.80 -3.69
N THR A 22 3.75 -0.16 -2.52
CA THR A 22 4.88 0.39 -1.78
C THR A 22 5.06 -0.43 -0.51
N LEU A 23 6.28 -0.92 -0.29
CA LEU A 23 6.65 -1.59 0.95
C LEU A 23 7.16 -0.56 1.95
N GLY A 24 6.70 -0.68 3.19
CA GLY A 24 7.16 0.13 4.29
C GLY A 24 6.97 -0.59 5.62
N LYS A 25 6.97 0.18 6.69
CA LYS A 25 6.75 -0.30 8.04
C LYS A 25 5.70 0.54 8.75
N THR A 26 5.03 -0.04 9.73
CA THR A 26 4.28 0.72 10.72
C THR A 26 5.25 1.51 11.60
N ASP A 27 4.71 2.42 12.39
CA ASP A 27 5.45 3.20 13.38
C ASP A 27 6.22 2.30 14.38
N ALA A 28 5.61 1.17 14.74
CA ALA A 28 6.21 0.12 15.58
C ALA A 28 7.20 -0.80 14.82
N GLY A 29 7.45 -0.56 13.54
CA GLY A 29 8.40 -1.31 12.71
C GLY A 29 7.86 -2.57 12.05
N ALA A 30 6.57 -2.91 12.21
CA ALA A 30 5.97 -4.08 11.57
C ALA A 30 5.84 -3.87 10.04
N PRO A 31 5.95 -4.91 9.20
CA PRO A 31 5.86 -4.75 7.75
C PRO A 31 4.49 -4.21 7.32
N LEU A 32 4.49 -3.30 6.35
CA LEU A 32 3.30 -2.70 5.75
C LEU A 32 3.40 -2.75 4.23
N VAL A 33 2.30 -3.12 3.57
CA VAL A 33 2.15 -3.01 2.12
C VAL A 33 1.00 -2.05 1.85
N HIS A 34 1.29 -0.96 1.13
CA HIS A 34 0.28 -0.06 0.57
C HIS A 34 0.08 -0.44 -0.88
N CYS A 35 -1.13 -0.88 -1.27
CA CYS A 35 -1.38 -1.38 -2.62
C CYS A 35 -2.58 -0.66 -3.25
N HIS A 36 -2.44 -0.22 -4.49
CA HIS A 36 -3.55 0.21 -5.34
C HIS A 36 -3.58 -0.65 -6.59
N ALA A 37 -4.78 -1.05 -7.00
CA ALA A 37 -4.94 -1.95 -8.12
C ALA A 37 -6.20 -1.67 -8.94
N ALA A 38 -6.16 -2.15 -10.19
CA ALA A 38 -7.33 -2.43 -11.00
C ALA A 38 -7.51 -3.95 -11.10
N PHE A 39 -8.74 -4.39 -10.91
CA PHE A 39 -9.11 -5.80 -10.82
C PHE A 39 -10.53 -6.00 -11.33
N CYS A 40 -10.94 -7.24 -11.58
CA CYS A 40 -12.30 -7.53 -12.02
C CYS A 40 -12.90 -8.69 -11.22
N ARG A 41 -14.23 -8.71 -11.14
CA ARG A 41 -14.98 -9.87 -10.65
C ARG A 41 -14.99 -10.99 -11.70
N ASP A 42 -15.57 -12.12 -11.33
CA ASP A 42 -15.77 -13.28 -12.21
C ASP A 42 -16.57 -12.97 -13.48
N ASP A 43 -17.53 -12.04 -13.40
CA ASP A 43 -18.30 -11.51 -14.51
C ASP A 43 -17.53 -10.51 -15.40
N GLY A 44 -16.29 -10.19 -15.05
CA GLY A 44 -15.46 -9.23 -15.76
C GLY A 44 -15.73 -7.76 -15.41
N ALA A 45 -16.63 -7.46 -14.47
CA ALA A 45 -16.91 -6.09 -14.05
C ALA A 45 -15.66 -5.44 -13.42
N PRO A 46 -15.20 -4.27 -13.92
CA PRO A 46 -14.00 -3.64 -13.42
C PRO A 46 -14.23 -2.98 -12.06
N LEU A 47 -13.23 -3.10 -11.20
CA LEU A 47 -13.12 -2.47 -9.90
C LEU A 47 -11.72 -1.88 -9.76
N GLY A 48 -11.57 -0.92 -8.85
CA GLY A 48 -10.26 -0.35 -8.58
C GLY A 48 -10.24 0.48 -7.31
N GLY A 49 -9.04 0.64 -6.76
CA GLY A 49 -8.82 1.45 -5.57
C GLY A 49 -7.72 0.89 -4.68
N HIS A 50 -7.77 1.30 -3.42
CA HIS A 50 -6.88 0.80 -2.39
C HIS A 50 -7.26 -0.65 -2.03
N ILE A 51 -6.29 -1.55 -2.17
CA ILE A 51 -6.39 -2.92 -1.66
C ILE A 51 -5.83 -2.92 -0.26
N ILE A 52 -6.52 -3.57 0.67
CA ILE A 52 -6.06 -3.76 2.05
C ILE A 52 -5.38 -5.12 2.12
N PRO A 53 -4.04 -5.23 1.97
CA PRO A 53 -3.40 -6.52 1.79
C PRO A 53 -3.45 -7.38 3.06
N GLN A 54 -3.55 -6.75 4.23
CA GLN A 54 -3.64 -7.41 5.54
C GLN A 54 -4.92 -8.24 5.70
N THR A 55 -5.96 -7.94 4.94
CA THR A 55 -7.24 -8.67 4.95
C THR A 55 -7.55 -9.34 3.62
N SER A 56 -6.61 -9.31 2.68
CA SER A 56 -6.76 -9.92 1.36
C SER A 56 -6.08 -11.29 1.33
N ILE A 57 -6.68 -12.25 0.64
CA ILE A 57 -6.16 -13.60 0.50
C ILE A 57 -5.78 -13.82 -0.97
N VAL A 58 -4.56 -14.29 -1.21
CA VAL A 58 -4.14 -14.74 -2.54
C VAL A 58 -4.80 -16.09 -2.79
N GLY A 59 -5.58 -16.19 -3.86
CA GLY A 59 -6.22 -17.46 -4.26
C GLY A 59 -5.22 -18.44 -4.86
N ASP A 60 -5.73 -19.52 -5.45
CA ASP A 60 -4.92 -20.63 -5.99
C ASP A 60 -3.94 -20.22 -7.10
N ARG A 61 -4.20 -19.09 -7.77
CA ARG A 61 -3.31 -18.51 -8.78
C ARG A 61 -2.40 -17.46 -8.13
N PRO A 62 -1.07 -17.59 -8.24
CA PRO A 62 -0.15 -16.63 -7.66
C PRO A 62 -0.25 -15.27 -8.36
N VAL A 63 0.05 -14.20 -7.60
CA VAL A 63 0.23 -12.85 -8.15
C VAL A 63 1.72 -12.62 -8.37
N PRO A 64 2.22 -12.64 -9.61
CA PRO A 64 3.61 -12.32 -9.88
C PRO A 64 3.85 -10.83 -9.59
N VAL A 65 4.95 -10.53 -8.89
CA VAL A 65 5.35 -9.17 -8.54
C VAL A 65 6.83 -8.96 -8.87
N LEU A 66 7.15 -7.76 -9.35
CA LEU A 66 8.52 -7.28 -9.44
C LEU A 66 8.73 -6.26 -8.33
N VAL A 67 9.77 -6.45 -7.52
CA VAL A 67 10.08 -5.59 -6.38
C VAL A 67 11.43 -4.94 -6.59
N THR A 68 11.47 -3.62 -6.46
CA THR A 68 12.71 -2.84 -6.40
C THR A 68 12.90 -2.35 -4.97
N SER A 69 14.05 -2.65 -4.38
CA SER A 69 14.46 -2.14 -3.07
C SER A 69 15.47 -1.02 -3.23
N LEU A 70 15.43 -0.05 -2.32
CA LEU A 70 16.35 1.07 -2.25
C LEU A 70 17.04 1.04 -0.88
N GLU A 71 18.34 1.32 -0.87
CA GLU A 71 19.13 1.44 0.35
C GLU A 71 19.20 2.89 0.82
N GLY A 72 19.59 3.10 2.09
CA GLY A 72 19.84 4.43 2.66
C GLY A 72 18.64 5.11 3.33
N PHE A 73 17.43 4.55 3.17
CA PHE A 73 16.24 4.97 3.91
C PHE A 73 15.25 3.82 4.05
N GLU A 74 14.26 3.98 4.93
CA GLU A 74 13.08 3.13 5.01
C GLU A 74 11.82 3.98 4.94
N LEU A 75 10.70 3.40 4.50
CA LEU A 75 9.41 4.08 4.58
C LEU A 75 8.70 3.67 5.86
N ARG A 76 8.29 4.64 6.68
CA ARG A 76 7.44 4.42 7.86
C ARG A 76 6.11 5.13 7.72
N ALA A 77 5.03 4.44 8.07
CA ALA A 77 3.69 5.02 8.18
C ALA A 77 3.55 5.80 9.49
N THR A 78 3.93 7.07 9.45
CA THR A 78 3.94 8.02 10.57
C THR A 78 2.77 8.98 10.48
N TYR A 79 2.35 9.52 11.62
CA TYR A 79 1.27 10.51 11.66
C TYR A 79 1.68 11.80 10.94
N ASP A 80 0.78 12.29 10.09
CA ASP A 80 0.91 13.53 9.36
C ASP A 80 -0.18 14.53 9.81
N ALA A 81 0.24 15.69 10.31
CA ALA A 81 -0.68 16.68 10.88
C ALA A 81 -1.47 17.45 9.81
N GLU A 82 -0.99 17.50 8.56
CA GLU A 82 -1.67 18.18 7.46
C GLU A 82 -2.92 17.40 7.03
N THR A 83 -2.78 16.08 6.88
CA THR A 83 -3.86 15.19 6.43
C THR A 83 -4.63 14.53 7.58
N ASN A 84 -4.07 14.54 8.79
CA ASN A 84 -4.56 13.81 9.96
C ASN A 84 -4.62 12.28 9.72
N LEU A 85 -3.74 11.77 8.85
CA LEU A 85 -3.61 10.36 8.50
C LEU A 85 -2.19 9.84 8.80
N ARG A 86 -2.01 8.52 8.78
CA ARG A 86 -0.68 7.92 8.78
C ARG A 86 -0.21 7.74 7.34
N LEU A 87 0.87 8.41 6.95
CA LEU A 87 1.42 8.40 5.60
C LEU A 87 2.79 7.73 5.59
N LEU A 88 3.12 7.02 4.50
CA LEU A 88 4.46 6.49 4.27
C LEU A 88 5.42 7.64 4.03
N GLN A 89 6.31 7.88 4.99
CA GLN A 89 7.34 8.90 4.94
C GLN A 89 8.72 8.25 4.95
N PRO A 90 9.69 8.76 4.18
CA PRO A 90 11.08 8.31 4.29
C PRO A 90 11.64 8.63 5.68
N GLN A 91 12.32 7.66 6.26
CA GLN A 91 13.01 7.73 7.54
C GLN A 91 14.44 7.23 7.35
N GLY A 92 15.40 7.92 7.95
CA GLY A 92 16.80 7.67 7.66
C GLY A 92 17.26 8.32 6.36
N GLY A 93 18.56 8.48 6.25
CA GLY A 93 19.22 9.45 5.39
C GLY A 93 19.95 10.43 6.29
N GLY A 94 21.27 10.26 6.40
CA GLY A 94 22.12 11.28 7.02
C GLY A 94 21.81 12.65 6.39
N ASN A 95 21.90 13.71 7.18
CA ASN A 95 21.68 15.08 6.72
C ASN A 95 22.32 15.26 5.34
N HIS A 96 21.49 15.52 4.33
CA HIS A 96 21.97 16.09 3.08
C HIS A 96 22.30 17.56 3.37
N GLU A 97 23.29 17.79 4.24
CA GLU A 97 24.00 19.06 4.29
C GLU A 97 24.74 19.11 2.95
N LEU A 98 24.32 20.06 2.11
CA LEU A 98 24.89 20.34 0.81
C LEU A 98 26.42 20.49 0.98
N ALA A 99 27.18 19.48 0.56
CA ALA A 99 28.61 19.59 0.33
C ALA A 99 28.89 20.36 -0.96
#